data_AF-A0A315V1D5-F1
#
_entry.id   AF-A0A315V1D5-F1
#
_cell.length_a   1.000
_cell.length_b   1.000
_cell.length_c   1.000
_cell.angle_alpha   90.00
_cell.angle_beta   90.00
_cell.angle_gamma   90.00
#
_symmetry.space_group_name_H-M   'P 1'
#
loop_
_entity.id
_entity.type
_entity.pdbx_description
1 polymer ?
#
loop_
_entity_poly.entity_id
_entity_poly.type
_entity_poly.pdbx_seq_one_letter_code
_entity_poly.pdbx_strand_id
1 'polypeptide(L)'
;MTTTPLPVLDGDSCSKLQMEERVKNVFVTQPEDPRDRKKKKMCIPGTTETSSKLLEAGVKALKRTLIARKQAELHELDVQLALKTQDFRSCMEALANRRSELETQQQQTKEEEMKFEKFVAEKEVKRQRALKQCEATLEQNILKQRQIEDLTEQLTKLQTRRHIVKQRTEKNKIYEDYLMKTLDRLPSLPRHNSSESLAMLIIRRHETLSFTHQELLQRLRRMQAEVERQWRQLQNMKQQHSTATLMSSKELSELHSELESLKEKNRQVEVNLVMKRGVSREKVEEVGKLLMAVNNLAQECYIPEFGPLEGMSVLTMMDMVKEFVLDKADTEKRLRKLESCSTATLTDKRWRKSQKSIGSKTQIKSS
;
A
#
# COMPACT_ATOMS: atom_id res chain seq x y z
N MET A 1 -9.40 18.46 -47.91
CA MET A 1 -9.49 17.61 -49.10
C MET A 1 -10.85 17.84 -49.74
N THR A 2 -10.83 18.45 -50.94
CA THR A 2 -11.81 18.36 -52.05
C THR A 2 -13.28 18.67 -51.73
N THR A 3 -13.81 19.89 -51.89
CA THR A 3 -14.21 20.62 -53.13
C THR A 3 -15.00 19.81 -54.15
N THR A 4 -16.30 20.13 -54.31
CA THR A 4 -17.01 20.38 -55.59
C THR A 4 -18.47 20.77 -55.34
N PRO A 5 -18.93 21.94 -55.84
CA PRO A 5 -20.33 22.20 -56.16
C PRO A 5 -20.56 22.50 -57.66
N LEU A 6 -21.84 22.49 -58.07
CA LEU A 6 -22.48 22.94 -59.33
C LEU A 6 -22.73 21.89 -60.44
N PRO A 7 -23.79 22.06 -61.26
CA PRO A 7 -23.81 23.11 -62.28
C PRO A 7 -24.98 24.11 -62.17
N VAL A 8 -24.61 25.38 -62.29
CA VAL A 8 -25.38 26.46 -62.92
C VAL A 8 -25.25 26.27 -64.43
N LEU A 9 -26.33 26.48 -65.18
CA LEU A 9 -26.29 26.71 -66.63
C LEU A 9 -26.99 28.03 -66.92
N ASP A 10 -26.18 29.07 -67.05
CA ASP A 10 -26.47 30.26 -67.85
C ASP A 10 -25.78 30.05 -69.21
N GLY A 11 -26.48 30.40 -70.28
CA GLY A 11 -26.00 30.18 -71.64
C GLY A 11 -26.78 31.01 -72.66
N ASP A 12 -26.57 32.32 -72.63
CA ASP A 12 -26.82 33.18 -73.78
C ASP A 12 -25.87 32.79 -74.93
N SER A 13 -26.42 32.46 -76.10
CA SER A 13 -25.76 32.78 -77.37
C SER A 13 -26.76 32.88 -78.52
N CYS A 14 -26.75 34.06 -79.11
CA CYS A 14 -27.42 34.44 -80.34
C CYS A 14 -26.82 33.68 -81.55
N SER A 15 -27.64 33.12 -82.44
CA SER A 15 -27.28 32.73 -83.81
C SER A 15 -28.56 32.63 -84.65
N LYS A 16 -28.86 33.67 -85.44
CA LYS A 16 -28.56 33.77 -86.88
C LYS A 16 -29.42 32.84 -87.76
N LEU A 17 -30.34 33.53 -88.44
CA LEU A 17 -30.98 33.21 -89.71
C LEU A 17 -30.20 32.25 -90.62
N GLN A 18 -30.88 31.21 -91.11
CA GLN A 18 -30.78 30.77 -92.51
C GLN A 18 -32.18 30.46 -93.05
N MET A 19 -32.56 31.20 -94.10
CA MET A 19 -33.60 30.86 -95.08
C MET A 19 -33.25 29.51 -95.71
N GLU A 20 -34.20 28.72 -96.20
CA GLU A 20 -34.72 28.70 -97.58
C GLU A 20 -35.55 27.38 -97.67
N GLU A 21 -36.60 27.17 -98.45
CA GLU A 21 -37.23 27.87 -99.57
C GLU A 21 -38.52 27.08 -99.91
N ARG A 22 -39.43 27.74 -100.64
CA ARG A 22 -40.41 27.21 -101.63
C ARG A 22 -41.90 27.37 -101.27
N VAL A 23 -42.56 28.46 -101.72
CA VAL A 23 -43.09 28.74 -103.09
C VAL A 23 -44.59 28.40 -103.11
N LYS A 24 -45.56 29.23 -103.53
CA LYS A 24 -45.63 30.14 -104.69
C LYS A 24 -46.80 31.14 -104.51
N ASN A 25 -46.56 32.37 -104.92
CA ASN A 25 -47.55 33.41 -105.16
C ASN A 25 -48.47 33.06 -106.34
N VAL A 26 -49.75 33.45 -106.28
CA VAL A 26 -50.65 33.52 -107.45
C VAL A 26 -51.56 34.77 -107.31
N PHE A 27 -51.11 35.84 -107.97
CA PHE A 27 -51.79 37.02 -108.55
C PHE A 27 -52.60 38.02 -107.70
N VAL A 28 -51.92 39.14 -107.45
CA VAL A 28 -52.40 40.50 -107.73
C VAL A 28 -52.30 40.75 -109.25
N THR A 29 -53.36 41.25 -109.88
CA THR A 29 -53.27 42.01 -111.13
C THR A 29 -54.24 43.20 -111.07
N GLN A 30 -53.65 44.39 -111.16
CA GLN A 30 -54.27 45.70 -111.37
C GLN A 30 -54.83 45.83 -112.81
N PRO A 31 -55.57 46.92 -113.13
CA PRO A 31 -56.61 46.96 -114.16
C PRO A 31 -56.09 47.39 -115.54
N GLU A 32 -56.84 47.12 -116.61
CA GLU A 32 -56.78 47.91 -117.84
C GLU A 32 -58.04 47.73 -118.72
N ASP A 33 -58.66 48.86 -119.03
CA ASP A 33 -59.66 49.11 -120.09
C ASP A 33 -58.86 49.60 -121.32
N PRO A 34 -59.14 49.13 -122.56
CA PRO A 34 -59.99 49.96 -123.41
C PRO A 34 -60.85 49.19 -124.42
N ARG A 35 -62.06 49.73 -124.62
CA ARG A 35 -62.74 50.02 -125.91
C ARG A 35 -62.58 48.98 -127.04
N ASP A 36 -63.71 48.47 -127.54
CA ASP A 36 -63.92 48.51 -128.98
C ASP A 36 -65.39 48.62 -129.44
N ARG A 37 -65.55 49.39 -130.50
CA ARG A 37 -66.79 49.82 -131.14
C ARG A 37 -67.27 48.76 -132.15
N LYS A 38 -68.58 48.47 -132.22
CA LYS A 38 -69.23 48.20 -133.51
C LYS A 38 -70.61 48.88 -133.63
N LYS A 39 -70.71 49.66 -134.71
CA LYS A 39 -71.83 50.47 -135.22
C LYS A 39 -72.86 49.62 -136.00
N LYS A 40 -74.01 50.28 -136.30
CA LYS A 40 -75.05 50.08 -137.35
C LYS A 40 -76.38 49.57 -136.77
N LYS A 41 -77.56 50.16 -137.04
CA LYS A 41 -78.04 50.97 -138.19
C LYS A 41 -79.19 51.92 -137.77
N MET A 42 -79.24 53.04 -138.48
CA MET A 42 -80.24 54.13 -138.50
C MET A 42 -81.56 53.68 -139.16
N CYS A 43 -82.71 54.23 -138.75
CA CYS A 43 -83.79 54.63 -139.67
C CYS A 43 -84.73 55.65 -139.01
N ILE A 44 -84.76 56.84 -139.62
CA ILE A 44 -85.73 57.93 -139.46
C ILE A 44 -86.84 57.67 -140.48
N PRO A 45 -88.12 57.91 -140.15
CA PRO A 45 -89.01 58.64 -141.05
C PRO A 45 -89.68 59.79 -140.28
N GLY A 46 -89.59 61.05 -140.69
CA GLY A 46 -89.99 61.51 -142.01
C GLY A 46 -91.42 62.03 -141.90
N THR A 47 -91.56 63.22 -141.31
CA THR A 47 -92.79 63.98 -141.14
C THR A 47 -93.38 64.41 -142.47
N THR A 48 -94.70 64.24 -142.64
CA THR A 48 -95.51 65.14 -143.47
C THR A 48 -96.68 65.63 -142.61
N GLU A 49 -96.51 66.85 -142.13
CA GLU A 49 -97.51 67.93 -141.99
C GLU A 49 -98.97 67.49 -141.79
N THR A 50 -99.59 67.90 -140.69
CA THR A 50 -100.37 69.15 -140.77
C THR A 50 -100.39 69.88 -139.42
N SER A 51 -100.20 71.19 -139.53
CA SER A 51 -99.99 72.19 -138.49
C SER A 51 -101.14 72.30 -137.48
N SER A 52 -100.78 72.31 -136.17
CA SER A 52 -101.50 72.92 -135.01
C SER A 52 -101.51 72.08 -133.71
N LYS A 53 -100.55 71.16 -133.48
CA LYS A 53 -100.40 70.46 -132.17
C LYS A 53 -98.94 70.30 -131.68
N LEU A 54 -97.99 71.07 -132.22
CA LEU A 54 -96.53 70.87 -132.01
C LEU A 54 -95.92 71.66 -130.84
N LEU A 55 -96.63 72.63 -130.26
CA LEU A 55 -96.11 73.47 -129.15
C LEU A 55 -96.36 72.90 -127.75
N GLU A 56 -97.33 71.98 -127.57
CA GLU A 56 -97.62 71.34 -126.27
C GLU A 56 -96.72 70.12 -125.98
N ALA A 57 -96.13 69.52 -127.02
CA ALA A 57 -95.28 68.34 -126.91
C ALA A 57 -93.86 68.66 -126.40
N GLY A 58 -93.31 69.83 -126.75
CA GLY A 58 -91.98 70.27 -126.31
C GLY A 58 -91.90 70.58 -124.81
N VAL A 59 -92.94 71.23 -124.24
CA VAL A 59 -93.03 71.52 -122.80
C VAL A 59 -93.30 70.25 -121.98
N LYS A 60 -94.09 69.30 -122.52
CA LYS A 60 -94.30 67.98 -121.91
C LYS A 60 -93.02 67.12 -121.95
N ALA A 61 -92.21 67.21 -123.00
CA ALA A 61 -90.92 66.51 -123.09
C ALA A 61 -89.89 67.05 -122.07
N LEU A 62 -89.79 68.38 -121.92
CA LEU A 62 -88.83 69.01 -121.00
C LEU A 62 -89.18 68.77 -119.52
N LYS A 63 -90.48 68.83 -119.17
CA LYS A 63 -90.99 68.43 -117.85
C LYS A 63 -90.76 66.94 -117.59
N ARG A 64 -90.97 66.06 -118.59
CA ARG A 64 -90.67 64.62 -118.46
C ARG A 64 -89.19 64.34 -118.29
N THR A 65 -88.29 65.06 -118.97
CA THR A 65 -86.84 64.92 -118.76
C THR A 65 -86.39 65.48 -117.41
N LEU A 66 -87.01 66.56 -116.90
CA LEU A 66 -86.73 67.07 -115.56
C LEU A 66 -87.21 66.09 -114.47
N ILE A 67 -88.43 65.55 -114.65
CA ILE A 67 -88.99 64.52 -113.77
C ILE A 67 -88.13 63.25 -113.83
N ALA A 68 -87.71 62.80 -115.01
CA ALA A 68 -86.82 61.65 -115.16
C ALA A 68 -85.44 61.89 -114.54
N ARG A 69 -84.90 63.12 -114.62
CA ARG A 69 -83.63 63.49 -113.96
C ARG A 69 -83.77 63.53 -112.45
N LYS A 70 -84.87 64.07 -111.91
CA LYS A 70 -85.17 64.04 -110.47
C LYS A 70 -85.47 62.63 -109.97
N GLN A 71 -86.09 61.78 -110.78
CA GLN A 71 -86.26 60.36 -110.50
C GLN A 71 -84.93 59.60 -110.55
N ALA A 72 -84.01 59.96 -111.46
CA ALA A 72 -82.67 59.40 -111.49
C ALA A 72 -81.84 59.85 -110.28
N GLU A 73 -81.91 61.13 -109.89
CA GLU A 73 -81.28 61.66 -108.66
C GLU A 73 -81.88 61.02 -107.40
N LEU A 74 -83.20 60.83 -107.33
CA LEU A 74 -83.84 60.12 -106.22
C LEU A 74 -83.45 58.65 -106.19
N HIS A 75 -83.42 57.97 -107.35
CA HIS A 75 -82.97 56.59 -107.43
C HIS A 75 -81.49 56.46 -107.07
N GLU A 76 -80.65 57.42 -107.44
CA GLU A 76 -79.24 57.47 -107.05
C GLU A 76 -79.10 57.68 -105.54
N LEU A 77 -79.90 58.57 -104.94
CA LEU A 77 -79.97 58.75 -103.49
C LEU A 77 -80.52 57.52 -102.76
N ASP A 78 -81.53 56.85 -103.31
CA ASP A 78 -82.10 55.61 -102.76
C ASP A 78 -81.09 54.46 -102.84
N VAL A 79 -80.32 54.36 -103.93
CA VAL A 79 -79.20 53.42 -104.06
C VAL A 79 -78.11 53.75 -103.04
N GLN A 80 -77.73 55.02 -102.87
CA GLN A 80 -76.75 55.43 -101.87
C GLN A 80 -77.25 55.17 -100.43
N LEU A 81 -78.53 55.40 -100.15
CA LEU A 81 -79.13 55.15 -98.84
C LEU A 81 -79.22 53.64 -98.57
N ALA A 82 -79.58 52.83 -99.56
CA ALA A 82 -79.57 51.38 -99.47
C ALA A 82 -78.15 50.85 -99.22
N LEU A 83 -77.15 51.34 -99.94
CA LEU A 83 -75.74 51.00 -99.72
C LEU A 83 -75.26 51.40 -98.32
N LYS A 84 -75.55 52.63 -97.85
CA LYS A 84 -75.19 53.07 -96.50
C LYS A 84 -75.91 52.28 -95.40
N THR A 85 -77.16 51.91 -95.64
CA THR A 85 -77.93 51.07 -94.71
C THR A 85 -77.36 49.65 -94.67
N GLN A 86 -76.95 49.11 -95.82
CA GLN A 86 -76.27 47.82 -95.92
C GLN A 86 -74.89 47.85 -95.23
N ASP A 87 -74.06 48.86 -95.49
CA ASP A 87 -72.76 49.07 -94.83
C ASP A 87 -72.90 49.19 -93.31
N PHE A 88 -73.92 49.93 -92.84
CA PHE A 88 -74.20 50.06 -91.42
C PHE A 88 -74.65 48.72 -90.81
N ARG A 89 -75.51 47.96 -91.50
CA ARG A 89 -75.90 46.61 -91.08
C ARG A 89 -74.68 45.70 -91.00
N SER A 90 -73.84 45.66 -92.03
CA SER A 90 -72.60 44.86 -92.03
C SER A 90 -71.62 45.29 -90.93
N CYS A 91 -71.48 46.60 -90.68
CA CYS A 91 -70.70 47.12 -89.55
C CYS A 91 -71.27 46.67 -88.20
N MET A 92 -72.60 46.74 -88.02
CA MET A 92 -73.26 46.32 -86.79
C MET A 92 -73.16 44.81 -86.56
N GLU A 93 -73.26 44.00 -87.62
CA GLU A 93 -73.04 42.56 -87.57
C GLU A 93 -71.58 42.22 -87.21
N ALA A 94 -70.61 42.91 -87.83
CA ALA A 94 -69.19 42.75 -87.49
C ALA A 94 -68.88 43.14 -86.04
N LEU A 95 -69.47 44.23 -85.54
CA LEU A 95 -69.35 44.65 -84.15
C LEU A 95 -70.04 43.67 -83.19
N ALA A 96 -71.20 43.12 -83.56
CA ALA A 96 -71.89 42.10 -82.76
C ALA A 96 -71.05 40.81 -82.67
N ASN A 97 -70.50 40.36 -83.78
CA ASN A 97 -69.57 39.21 -83.83
C ASN A 97 -68.30 39.48 -83.02
N ARG A 98 -67.73 40.69 -83.12
CA ARG A 98 -66.53 41.03 -82.35
C ARG A 98 -66.81 41.08 -80.85
N ARG A 99 -67.99 41.57 -80.45
CA ARG A 99 -68.41 41.58 -79.04
C ARG A 99 -68.60 40.17 -78.51
N SER A 100 -69.25 39.27 -79.26
CA SER A 100 -69.41 37.87 -78.83
C SER A 100 -68.07 37.13 -78.77
N GLU A 101 -67.18 37.33 -79.75
CA GLU A 101 -65.81 36.80 -79.71
C GLU A 101 -65.06 37.26 -78.46
N LEU A 102 -65.05 38.57 -78.17
CA LEU A 102 -64.38 39.12 -76.99
C LEU A 102 -64.98 38.60 -75.69
N GLU A 103 -66.30 38.45 -75.62
CA GLU A 103 -66.97 37.88 -74.45
C GLU A 103 -66.59 36.41 -74.24
N THR A 104 -66.55 35.61 -75.31
CA THR A 104 -66.07 34.21 -75.22
C THR A 104 -64.61 34.12 -74.82
N GLN A 105 -63.74 34.99 -75.36
CA GLN A 105 -62.32 35.04 -74.98
C GLN A 105 -62.16 35.45 -73.52
N GLN A 106 -62.89 36.46 -73.06
CA GLN A 106 -62.86 36.88 -71.66
C GLN A 106 -63.36 35.76 -70.72
N GLN A 107 -64.37 35.01 -71.15
CA GLN A 107 -64.86 33.87 -70.37
C GLN A 107 -63.83 32.74 -70.34
N GLN A 108 -63.17 32.45 -71.47
CA GLN A 108 -62.08 31.48 -71.54
C GLN A 108 -60.90 31.86 -70.65
N THR A 109 -60.45 33.12 -70.67
CA THR A 109 -59.35 33.58 -69.80
C THR A 109 -59.73 33.46 -68.33
N LYS A 110 -60.96 33.83 -67.95
CA LYS A 110 -61.46 33.63 -66.58
C LYS A 110 -61.48 32.16 -66.18
N GLU A 111 -61.87 31.27 -67.08
CA GLU A 111 -61.86 29.83 -66.82
C GLU A 111 -60.45 29.26 -66.66
N GLU A 112 -59.50 29.74 -67.47
CA GLU A 112 -58.08 29.40 -67.35
C GLU A 112 -57.50 29.91 -66.04
N GLU A 113 -57.74 31.17 -65.68
CA GLU A 113 -57.35 31.77 -64.40
C GLU A 113 -57.88 30.93 -63.23
N MET A 114 -59.18 30.59 -63.23
CA MET A 114 -59.76 29.73 -62.19
C MET A 114 -59.12 28.33 -62.15
N LYS A 115 -58.72 27.75 -63.28
CA LYS A 115 -58.00 26.46 -63.32
C LYS A 115 -56.59 26.61 -62.75
N PHE A 116 -55.88 27.68 -63.09
CA PHE A 116 -54.54 27.97 -62.54
C PHE A 116 -54.60 28.22 -61.03
N GLU A 117 -55.55 29.02 -60.55
CA GLU A 117 -55.76 29.26 -59.12
C GLU A 117 -56.02 27.96 -58.36
N LYS A 118 -56.89 27.09 -58.89
CA LYS A 118 -57.15 25.76 -58.31
C LYS A 118 -55.90 24.89 -58.30
N PHE A 119 -55.13 24.87 -59.38
CA PHE A 119 -53.89 24.12 -59.47
C PHE A 119 -52.84 24.61 -58.46
N VAL A 120 -52.65 25.93 -58.35
CA VAL A 120 -51.73 26.54 -57.38
C VAL A 120 -52.18 26.22 -55.95
N ALA A 121 -53.47 26.34 -55.65
CA ALA A 121 -54.01 26.01 -54.33
C ALA A 121 -53.80 24.52 -53.98
N GLU A 122 -54.07 23.60 -54.90
CA GLU A 122 -53.82 22.16 -54.68
C GLU A 122 -52.35 21.84 -54.47
N LYS A 123 -51.45 22.48 -55.25
CA LYS A 123 -50.00 22.30 -55.11
C LYS A 123 -49.49 22.87 -53.79
N GLU A 124 -50.00 24.02 -53.38
CA GLU A 124 -49.66 24.64 -52.10
C GLU A 124 -50.13 23.77 -50.93
N VAL A 125 -51.34 23.19 -51.00
CA VAL A 125 -51.80 22.21 -50.01
C VAL A 125 -50.91 20.97 -49.98
N LYS A 126 -50.46 20.45 -51.13
CA LYS A 126 -49.51 19.32 -51.19
C LYS A 126 -48.16 19.69 -50.57
N ARG A 127 -47.64 20.89 -50.87
CA ARG A 127 -46.40 21.42 -50.28
C ARG A 127 -46.51 21.55 -48.76
N GLN A 128 -47.59 22.16 -48.26
CA GLN A 128 -47.83 22.32 -46.83
C GLN A 128 -48.01 20.97 -46.13
N ARG A 129 -48.69 19.99 -46.73
CA ARG A 129 -48.80 18.63 -46.18
C ARG A 129 -47.43 17.95 -46.10
N ALA A 130 -46.62 18.04 -47.16
CA ALA A 130 -45.27 17.49 -47.17
C ALA A 130 -44.37 18.14 -46.10
N LEU A 131 -44.45 19.46 -45.95
CA LEU A 131 -43.69 20.19 -44.91
C LEU A 131 -44.12 19.77 -43.50
N LYS A 132 -45.43 19.74 -43.21
CA LYS A 132 -45.95 19.28 -41.92
C LYS A 132 -45.54 17.84 -41.61
N GLN A 133 -45.52 16.96 -42.61
CA GLN A 133 -45.03 15.59 -42.46
C GLN A 133 -43.53 15.57 -42.14
N CYS A 134 -42.72 16.36 -42.87
CA CYS A 134 -41.29 16.47 -42.60
C CYS A 134 -41.02 16.98 -41.18
N GLU A 135 -41.69 18.05 -40.76
CA GLU A 135 -41.61 18.61 -39.40
C GLU A 135 -41.98 17.56 -38.34
N ALA A 136 -43.11 16.87 -38.51
CA ALA A 136 -43.53 15.83 -37.58
C ALA A 136 -42.51 14.66 -37.51
N THR A 137 -41.94 14.25 -38.64
CA THR A 137 -40.90 13.19 -38.65
C THR A 137 -39.62 13.65 -37.98
N LEU A 138 -39.23 14.93 -38.14
CA LEU A 138 -38.06 15.52 -37.51
C LEU A 138 -38.25 15.54 -35.99
N GLU A 139 -39.39 16.03 -35.50
CA GLU A 139 -39.71 16.05 -34.07
C GLU A 139 -39.69 14.64 -33.48
N GLN A 140 -40.31 13.67 -34.15
CA GLN A 140 -40.28 12.27 -33.73
C GLN A 140 -38.86 11.69 -33.70
N ASN A 141 -38.03 12.02 -34.69
CA ASN A 141 -36.63 11.58 -34.73
C ASN A 141 -35.82 12.20 -33.58
N ILE A 142 -36.02 13.48 -33.27
CA ILE A 142 -35.37 14.12 -32.11
C ILE A 142 -35.78 13.42 -30.81
N LEU A 143 -37.07 13.13 -30.62
CA LEU A 143 -37.55 12.45 -29.42
C LEU A 143 -36.97 11.04 -29.29
N LYS A 144 -36.95 10.26 -30.38
CA LYS A 144 -36.34 8.92 -30.40
C LYS A 144 -34.83 8.99 -30.15
N GLN A 145 -34.14 9.96 -30.72
CA GLN A 145 -32.71 10.15 -30.52
C GLN A 145 -32.38 10.44 -29.05
N ARG A 146 -33.16 11.31 -28.39
CA ARG A 146 -33.04 11.55 -26.95
C ARG A 146 -33.28 10.29 -26.13
N GLN A 147 -34.31 9.52 -26.47
CA GLN A 147 -34.57 8.24 -25.79
C GLN A 147 -33.41 7.23 -25.96
N ILE A 148 -32.81 7.17 -27.15
CA ILE A 148 -31.63 6.34 -27.40
C ILE A 148 -30.48 6.82 -26.52
N GLU A 149 -30.20 8.13 -26.48
CA GLU A 149 -29.16 8.71 -25.65
C GLU A 149 -29.36 8.38 -24.17
N ASP A 150 -30.56 8.61 -23.63
CA ASP A 150 -30.91 8.30 -22.24
C ASP A 150 -30.74 6.80 -21.92
N LEU A 151 -31.20 5.91 -22.81
CA LEU A 151 -31.06 4.47 -22.64
C LEU A 151 -29.60 4.01 -22.74
N THR A 152 -28.81 4.61 -23.64
CA THR A 152 -27.37 4.31 -23.74
C THR A 152 -26.61 4.77 -22.48
N GLU A 153 -26.97 5.91 -21.91
CA GLU A 153 -26.40 6.38 -20.65
C GLU A 153 -26.75 5.43 -19.49
N GLN A 154 -28.00 4.97 -19.41
CA GLN A 154 -28.41 3.98 -18.41
C GLN A 154 -27.67 2.65 -18.59
N LEU A 155 -27.51 2.16 -19.83
CA LEU A 155 -26.77 0.95 -20.12
C LEU A 155 -25.30 1.05 -19.70
N THR A 156 -24.63 2.17 -19.99
CA THR A 156 -23.23 2.39 -19.58
C THR A 156 -23.09 2.46 -18.05
N LYS A 157 -24.01 3.13 -17.35
CA LYS A 157 -24.08 3.14 -15.87
C LYS A 157 -24.27 1.74 -15.29
N LEU A 158 -25.14 0.93 -15.89
CA LEU A 158 -25.36 -0.45 -15.44
C LEU A 158 -24.15 -1.35 -15.73
N GLN A 159 -23.51 -1.20 -16.89
CA GLN A 159 -22.31 -1.96 -17.25
C GLN A 159 -21.13 -1.66 -16.34
N THR A 160 -20.89 -0.39 -16.03
CA THR A 160 -19.85 0.03 -15.07
C THR A 160 -20.13 -0.52 -13.67
N ARG A 161 -21.37 -0.40 -13.18
CA ARG A 161 -21.78 -1.02 -11.90
C ARG A 161 -21.57 -2.53 -11.90
N ARG A 162 -21.96 -3.22 -12.97
CA ARG A 162 -21.76 -4.67 -13.12
C ARG A 162 -20.27 -5.02 -13.05
N HIS A 163 -19.42 -4.24 -13.71
CA HIS A 163 -17.97 -4.47 -13.69
C HIS A 163 -17.39 -4.28 -12.28
N ILE A 164 -17.77 -3.22 -11.57
CA ILE A 164 -17.34 -2.96 -10.19
C ILE A 164 -17.78 -4.10 -9.26
N VAL A 165 -19.04 -4.55 -9.36
CA VAL A 165 -19.55 -5.67 -8.56
C VAL A 165 -18.78 -6.95 -8.89
N LYS A 166 -18.52 -7.23 -10.17
CA LYS A 166 -17.74 -8.40 -10.60
C LYS A 166 -16.33 -8.40 -10.00
N GLN A 167 -15.62 -7.27 -10.06
CA GLN A 167 -14.30 -7.14 -9.42
C GLN A 167 -14.36 -7.33 -7.91
N ARG A 168 -15.39 -6.79 -7.23
CA ARG A 168 -15.59 -6.98 -5.80
C ARG A 168 -15.87 -8.45 -5.45
N THR A 169 -16.67 -9.15 -6.25
CA THR A 169 -16.94 -10.58 -6.05
C THR A 169 -15.69 -11.42 -6.27
N GLU A 170 -14.88 -11.11 -7.28
CA GLU A 170 -13.60 -11.81 -7.52
C GLU A 170 -12.62 -11.62 -6.36
N LYS A 171 -12.50 -10.39 -5.84
CA LYS A 171 -11.70 -10.11 -4.62
C LYS A 171 -12.22 -10.87 -3.40
N ASN A 172 -13.54 -10.91 -3.22
CA ASN A 172 -14.15 -11.56 -2.07
C ASN A 172 -14.16 -13.09 -2.15
N LYS A 173 -14.01 -13.67 -3.35
CA LYS A 173 -13.97 -15.12 -3.57
C LYS A 173 -12.87 -15.80 -2.75
N ILE A 174 -11.73 -15.14 -2.55
CA ILE A 174 -10.63 -15.66 -1.72
C ILE A 174 -11.10 -15.90 -0.28
N TYR A 175 -11.91 -14.99 0.27
CA TYR A 175 -12.46 -15.14 1.61
C TYR A 175 -13.55 -16.20 1.66
N GLU A 176 -14.37 -16.31 0.61
CA GLU A 176 -15.35 -17.40 0.49
C GLU A 176 -14.67 -18.77 0.49
N ASP A 177 -13.67 -18.97 -0.37
CA ASP A 177 -12.90 -20.22 -0.46
C ASP A 177 -12.22 -20.56 0.88
N TYR A 178 -11.67 -19.54 1.56
CA TYR A 178 -11.10 -19.70 2.89
C TYR A 178 -12.15 -20.13 3.91
N LEU A 179 -13.30 -19.43 3.96
CA LEU A 179 -14.38 -19.73 4.90
C LEU A 179 -14.94 -21.12 4.69
N MET A 180 -15.13 -21.56 3.44
CA MET A 180 -15.55 -22.92 3.12
C MET A 180 -14.56 -23.96 3.66
N LYS A 181 -13.25 -23.77 3.42
CA LYS A 181 -12.22 -24.66 3.99
C LYS A 181 -12.19 -24.65 5.53
N THR A 182 -12.54 -23.54 6.16
CA THR A 182 -12.63 -23.47 7.63
C THR A 182 -13.86 -24.20 8.17
N LEU A 183 -14.97 -24.18 7.43
CA LEU A 183 -16.18 -24.93 7.80
C LEU A 183 -15.93 -26.44 7.78
N ASP A 184 -15.17 -26.95 6.81
CA ASP A 184 -14.79 -28.37 6.74
C ASP A 184 -14.01 -28.85 7.98
N ARG A 185 -13.27 -27.93 8.62
CA ARG A 185 -12.48 -28.19 9.83
C ARG A 185 -13.27 -27.97 11.11
N LEU A 186 -14.44 -27.34 11.02
CA LEU A 186 -15.27 -27.10 12.18
C LEU A 186 -15.94 -28.43 12.55
N PRO A 187 -15.87 -28.88 13.82
CA PRO A 187 -16.63 -30.03 14.26
C PRO A 187 -18.09 -29.81 13.86
N SER A 188 -18.75 -30.84 13.32
CA SER A 188 -20.16 -30.80 12.96
C SER A 188 -20.99 -30.56 14.22
N LEU A 189 -21.09 -29.31 14.65
CA LEU A 189 -22.01 -28.95 15.72
C LEU A 189 -23.41 -29.28 15.22
N PRO A 190 -24.28 -29.82 16.08
CA PRO A 190 -25.65 -30.08 15.71
C PRO A 190 -26.20 -28.82 15.08
N ARG A 191 -26.74 -28.95 13.87
CA ARG A 191 -27.48 -27.91 13.16
C ARG A 191 -28.80 -27.68 13.90
N HIS A 192 -28.74 -27.46 15.20
CA HIS A 192 -29.87 -27.21 16.06
C HIS A 192 -30.19 -25.73 15.93
N ASN A 193 -31.18 -25.47 15.09
CA ASN A 193 -32.29 -24.57 15.41
C ASN A 193 -31.92 -23.32 16.21
N SER A 194 -31.20 -22.38 15.61
CA SER A 194 -31.20 -21.00 16.07
C SER A 194 -30.85 -20.10 14.90
N SER A 195 -31.40 -18.89 14.91
CA SER A 195 -31.28 -17.87 13.88
C SER A 195 -29.86 -17.32 13.68
N GLU A 196 -28.81 -18.01 14.14
CA GLU A 196 -27.44 -17.54 14.05
C GLU A 196 -26.85 -17.86 12.68
N SER A 197 -26.45 -16.80 11.98
CA SER A 197 -25.68 -16.91 10.74
C SER A 197 -24.42 -17.75 10.97
N LEU A 198 -24.02 -18.56 9.99
CA LEU A 198 -22.76 -19.33 10.01
C LEU A 198 -21.55 -18.44 10.37
N ALA A 199 -21.59 -17.16 10.01
CA ALA A 199 -20.57 -16.18 10.39
C ALA A 199 -20.47 -15.98 11.91
N MET A 200 -21.61 -15.95 12.63
CA MET A 200 -21.64 -15.82 14.09
C MET A 200 -21.00 -17.02 14.78
N LEU A 201 -21.21 -18.23 14.27
CA LEU A 201 -20.57 -19.44 14.82
C LEU A 201 -19.04 -19.38 14.70
N ILE A 202 -18.53 -18.92 13.55
CA ILE A 202 -17.09 -18.73 13.33
C ILE A 202 -16.54 -17.66 14.28
N ILE A 203 -17.24 -16.53 14.43
CA ILE A 203 -16.84 -15.44 15.33
C ILE A 203 -16.79 -15.94 16.79
N ARG A 204 -17.85 -16.59 17.27
CA ARG A 204 -17.91 -17.14 18.64
C ARG A 204 -16.81 -18.16 18.91
N ARG A 205 -16.52 -19.02 17.92
CA ARG A 205 -15.43 -20.00 18.04
C ARG A 205 -14.07 -19.29 18.12
N HIS A 206 -13.84 -18.28 17.29
CA HIS A 206 -12.64 -17.47 17.33
C HIS A 206 -12.49 -16.73 18.68
N GLU A 207 -13.56 -16.11 19.19
CA GLU A 207 -13.56 -15.46 20.50
C GLU A 207 -13.16 -16.44 21.60
N THR A 208 -13.77 -17.63 21.61
CA THR A 208 -13.47 -18.69 22.60
C THR A 208 -12.02 -19.17 22.48
N LEU A 209 -11.53 -19.42 21.25
CA LEU A 209 -10.15 -19.83 21.01
C LEU A 209 -9.15 -18.73 21.41
N SER A 210 -9.47 -17.48 21.13
CA SER A 210 -8.63 -16.34 21.49
C SER A 210 -8.54 -16.18 23.01
N PHE A 211 -9.68 -16.30 23.69
CA PHE A 211 -9.75 -16.27 25.16
C PHE A 211 -8.92 -17.40 25.77
N THR A 212 -9.18 -18.65 25.37
CA THR A 212 -8.44 -19.81 25.87
C THR A 212 -6.94 -19.73 25.55
N HIS A 213 -6.56 -19.23 24.37
CA HIS A 213 -5.16 -19.00 24.03
C HIS A 213 -4.50 -17.98 24.97
N GLN A 214 -5.19 -16.87 25.27
CA GLN A 214 -4.69 -15.86 26.19
C GLN A 214 -4.55 -16.41 27.61
N GLU A 215 -5.51 -17.20 28.09
CA GLU A 215 -5.44 -17.88 29.39
C GLU A 215 -4.25 -18.85 29.46
N LEU A 216 -4.05 -19.67 28.43
CA LEU A 216 -2.93 -20.60 28.35
C LEU A 216 -1.58 -19.86 28.35
N LEU A 217 -1.47 -18.75 27.62
CA LEU A 217 -0.27 -17.90 27.64
C LEU A 217 -0.01 -17.31 29.02
N GLN A 218 -1.05 -16.84 29.72
CA GLN A 218 -0.90 -16.35 31.09
C GLN A 218 -0.45 -17.47 32.03
N ARG A 219 -1.03 -18.67 31.91
CA ARG A 219 -0.63 -19.83 32.70
C ARG A 219 0.83 -20.22 32.43
N LEU A 220 1.25 -20.24 31.17
CA LEU A 220 2.64 -20.51 30.78
C LEU A 220 3.59 -19.51 31.46
N ARG A 221 3.28 -18.21 31.41
CA ARG A 221 4.09 -17.16 32.06
C ARG A 221 4.19 -17.36 33.57
N ARG A 222 3.09 -17.73 34.24
CA ARG A 222 3.08 -18.02 35.68
C ARG A 222 3.98 -19.22 36.01
N MET A 223 3.86 -20.30 35.27
CA MET A 223 4.72 -21.48 35.43
C MET A 223 6.20 -21.15 35.21
N GLN A 224 6.52 -20.33 34.21
CA GLN A 224 7.89 -19.91 33.93
C GLN A 224 8.47 -19.07 35.10
N ALA A 225 7.69 -18.13 35.64
CA ALA A 225 8.10 -17.36 36.81
C ALA A 225 8.29 -18.24 38.07
N GLU A 226 7.47 -19.28 38.25
CA GLU A 226 7.64 -20.24 39.34
C GLU A 226 8.93 -21.05 39.21
N VAL A 227 9.25 -21.52 38.01
CA VAL A 227 10.50 -22.24 37.72
C VAL A 227 11.70 -21.34 38.00
N GLU A 228 11.69 -20.09 37.55
CA GLU A 228 12.76 -19.13 37.82
C GLU A 228 12.92 -18.84 39.31
N ARG A 229 11.81 -18.75 40.06
CA ARG A 229 11.84 -18.57 41.51
C ARG A 229 12.45 -19.79 42.21
N GLN A 230 12.02 -21.00 41.85
CA GLN A 230 12.56 -22.25 42.40
C GLN A 230 14.04 -22.40 42.09
N TRP A 231 14.46 -22.06 40.86
CA TRP A 231 15.87 -22.09 40.48
C TRP A 231 16.71 -21.12 41.30
N ARG A 232 16.22 -19.88 41.50
CA ARG A 232 16.87 -18.90 42.41
C ARG A 232 16.97 -19.40 43.85
N GLN A 233 15.90 -20.02 44.36
CA GLN A 233 15.92 -20.61 45.70
C GLN A 233 16.95 -21.73 45.82
N LEU A 234 17.02 -22.63 44.84
CA LEU A 234 18.00 -23.71 44.80
C LEU A 234 19.44 -23.18 44.78
N GLN A 235 19.72 -22.15 43.96
CA GLN A 235 21.03 -21.52 43.92
C GLN A 235 21.40 -20.89 45.27
N ASN A 236 20.46 -20.19 45.91
CA ASN A 236 20.68 -19.61 47.23
C ASN A 236 20.98 -20.71 48.27
N MET A 237 20.19 -21.79 48.31
CA MET A 237 20.45 -22.93 49.21
C MET A 237 21.82 -23.57 48.96
N LYS A 238 22.23 -23.71 47.69
CA LYS A 238 23.55 -24.23 47.33
C LYS A 238 24.67 -23.33 47.81
N GLN A 239 24.52 -22.02 47.65
CA GLN A 239 25.48 -21.03 48.16
C GLN A 239 25.55 -21.07 49.69
N GLN A 240 24.41 -21.07 50.38
CA GLN A 240 24.33 -21.17 51.84
C GLN A 240 25.02 -22.44 52.35
N HIS A 241 24.74 -23.60 51.75
CA HIS A 241 25.41 -24.85 52.10
C HIS A 241 26.92 -24.78 51.88
N SER A 242 27.37 -24.22 50.75
CA SER A 242 28.80 -24.02 50.48
C SER A 242 29.44 -23.13 51.55
N THR A 243 28.79 -22.04 51.94
CA THR A 243 29.30 -21.14 53.00
C THR A 243 29.35 -21.84 54.35
N ALA A 244 28.32 -22.61 54.73
CA ALA A 244 28.29 -23.36 55.98
C ALA A 244 29.39 -24.44 56.02
N THR A 245 29.64 -25.13 54.90
CA THR A 245 30.71 -26.11 54.77
C THR A 245 32.08 -25.45 54.97
N LEU A 246 32.31 -24.28 54.38
CA LEU A 246 33.55 -23.51 54.55
C LEU A 246 33.72 -23.04 56.00
N MET A 247 32.65 -22.56 56.65
CA MET A 247 32.69 -22.15 58.06
C MET A 247 33.02 -23.33 58.98
N SER A 248 32.37 -24.48 58.81
CA SER A 248 32.68 -25.69 59.59
C SER A 248 34.10 -26.20 59.32
N SER A 249 34.57 -26.16 58.07
CA SER A 249 35.96 -26.52 57.74
C SER A 249 36.97 -25.56 58.40
N LYS A 250 36.64 -24.28 58.53
CA LYS A 250 37.46 -23.30 59.23
C LYS A 250 37.52 -23.62 60.72
N GLU A 251 36.37 -23.83 61.36
CA GLU A 251 36.29 -24.22 62.78
C GLU A 251 37.08 -25.51 63.06
N LEU A 252 36.95 -26.54 62.21
CA LEU A 252 37.74 -27.77 62.31
C LEU A 252 39.25 -27.51 62.22
N SER A 253 39.67 -26.61 61.33
CA SER A 253 41.09 -26.26 61.18
C SER A 253 41.62 -25.50 62.41
N GLU A 254 40.80 -24.62 62.99
CA GLU A 254 41.13 -23.89 64.23
C GLU A 254 41.28 -24.87 65.40
N LEU A 255 40.30 -25.76 65.63
CA LEU A 255 40.39 -26.79 66.68
C LEU A 255 41.58 -27.73 66.46
N HIS A 256 41.86 -28.11 65.21
CA HIS A 256 43.02 -28.96 64.90
C HIS A 256 44.34 -28.26 65.24
N SER A 257 44.48 -26.99 64.89
CA SER A 257 45.63 -26.17 65.25
C SER A 257 45.81 -26.04 66.77
N GLU A 258 44.72 -25.82 67.51
CA GLU A 258 44.74 -25.78 68.97
C GLU A 258 45.20 -27.11 69.57
N LEU A 259 44.66 -28.22 69.08
CA LEU A 259 45.00 -29.57 69.51
C LEU A 259 46.48 -29.88 69.27
N GLU A 260 47.01 -29.57 68.09
CA GLU A 260 48.43 -29.76 67.79
C GLU A 260 49.32 -28.86 68.65
N SER A 261 48.90 -27.61 68.93
CA SER A 261 49.61 -26.73 69.85
C SER A 261 49.67 -27.27 71.28
N LEU A 262 48.58 -27.92 71.75
CA LEU A 262 48.51 -28.53 73.06
C LEU A 262 49.33 -29.81 73.13
N LYS A 263 49.29 -30.66 72.09
CA LYS A 263 50.16 -31.83 71.98
C LYS A 263 51.62 -31.45 72.04
N GLU A 264 52.02 -30.41 71.32
CA GLU A 264 53.41 -29.95 71.30
C GLU A 264 53.84 -29.40 72.67
N LYS A 265 52.97 -28.63 73.34
CA LYS A 265 53.22 -28.20 74.73
C LYS A 265 53.36 -29.39 75.67
N ASN A 266 52.50 -30.40 75.54
CA ASN A 266 52.56 -31.60 76.38
C ASN A 266 53.85 -32.38 76.14
N ARG A 267 54.23 -32.59 74.88
CA ARG A 267 55.51 -33.18 74.48
C ARG A 267 56.69 -32.44 75.09
N GLN A 268 56.68 -31.10 75.06
CA GLN A 268 57.73 -30.29 75.65
C GLN A 268 57.83 -30.49 77.18
N VAL A 269 56.69 -30.56 77.87
CA VAL A 269 56.64 -30.84 79.32
C VAL A 269 57.12 -32.25 79.64
N GLU A 270 56.74 -33.26 78.86
CA GLU A 270 57.21 -34.63 79.01
C GLU A 270 58.74 -34.73 78.85
N VAL A 271 59.31 -34.11 77.81
CA VAL A 271 60.77 -34.03 77.61
C VAL A 271 61.44 -33.35 78.80
N ASN A 272 60.91 -32.22 79.27
CA ASN A 272 61.44 -31.50 80.42
C ASN A 272 61.37 -32.34 81.72
N LEU A 273 60.29 -33.12 81.91
CA LEU A 273 60.12 -34.00 83.06
C LEU A 273 61.16 -35.13 83.03
N VAL A 274 61.35 -35.79 81.88
CA VAL A 274 62.36 -36.83 81.70
C VAL A 274 63.76 -36.28 81.98
N MET A 275 64.09 -35.10 81.46
CA MET A 275 65.36 -34.44 81.72
C MET A 275 65.55 -34.16 83.22
N LYS A 276 64.56 -33.57 83.90
CA LYS A 276 64.62 -33.33 85.35
C LYS A 276 64.75 -34.62 86.15
N ARG A 277 64.07 -35.69 85.73
CA ARG A 277 64.17 -37.01 86.36
C ARG A 277 65.57 -37.60 86.19
N GLY A 278 66.17 -37.46 85.01
CA GLY A 278 67.57 -37.79 84.74
C GLY A 278 68.53 -37.08 85.70
N VAL A 279 68.43 -35.76 85.79
CA VAL A 279 69.25 -34.95 86.71
C VAL A 279 69.02 -35.35 88.18
N SER A 280 67.77 -35.62 88.58
CA SER A 280 67.49 -36.08 89.94
C SER A 280 68.09 -37.46 90.24
N ARG A 281 68.08 -38.37 89.25
CA ARG A 281 68.67 -39.70 89.36
C ARG A 281 70.19 -39.61 89.46
N GLU A 282 70.84 -38.79 88.64
CA GLU A 282 72.28 -38.51 88.72
C GLU A 282 72.66 -38.00 90.12
N LYS A 283 71.91 -37.02 90.67
CA LYS A 283 72.14 -36.52 92.04
C LYS A 283 71.97 -37.60 93.11
N VAL A 284 70.94 -38.45 93.01
CA VAL A 284 70.72 -39.56 93.95
C VAL A 284 71.86 -40.58 93.85
N GLU A 285 72.32 -40.90 92.63
CA GLU A 285 73.46 -41.78 92.39
C GLU A 285 74.76 -41.19 92.96
N GLU A 286 75.02 -39.89 92.78
CA GLU A 286 76.17 -39.19 93.38
C GLU A 286 76.12 -39.21 94.92
N VAL A 287 74.96 -38.92 95.52
CA VAL A 287 74.78 -38.99 96.98
C VAL A 287 74.97 -40.43 97.47
N GLY A 288 74.45 -41.43 96.75
CA GLY A 288 74.66 -42.84 97.07
C GLY A 288 76.14 -43.24 97.05
N LYS A 289 76.89 -42.80 96.03
CA LYS A 289 78.35 -43.01 95.95
C LYS A 289 79.08 -42.34 97.13
N LEU A 290 78.70 -41.11 97.49
CA LEU A 290 79.29 -40.39 98.62
C LEU A 290 79.00 -41.13 99.94
N LEU A 291 77.77 -41.59 100.15
CA LEU A 291 77.37 -42.34 101.34
C LEU A 291 78.18 -43.65 101.47
N MET A 292 78.34 -44.37 100.35
CA MET A 292 79.17 -45.58 100.31
C MET A 292 80.63 -45.28 100.64
N ALA A 293 81.20 -44.19 100.10
CA ALA A 293 82.56 -43.78 100.41
C ALA A 293 82.75 -43.43 101.90
N VAL A 294 81.80 -42.71 102.50
CA VAL A 294 81.80 -42.41 103.95
C VAL A 294 81.74 -43.70 104.76
N ASN A 295 80.85 -44.62 104.40
CA ASN A 295 80.72 -45.89 105.12
C ASN A 295 82.00 -46.74 105.00
N ASN A 296 82.60 -46.82 103.81
CA ASN A 296 83.88 -47.51 103.60
C ASN A 296 85.01 -46.87 104.43
N LEU A 297 85.12 -45.54 104.43
CA LEU A 297 86.11 -44.82 105.24
C LEU A 297 85.88 -45.03 106.74
N ALA A 298 84.63 -45.03 107.20
CA ALA A 298 84.28 -45.26 108.60
C ALA A 298 84.61 -46.70 109.05
N GLN A 299 84.48 -47.68 108.14
CA GLN A 299 84.93 -49.06 108.40
C GLN A 299 86.45 -49.15 108.50
N GLU A 300 87.21 -48.46 107.65
CA GLU A 300 88.69 -48.45 107.70
C GLU A 300 89.24 -47.66 108.88
N CYS A 301 88.61 -46.53 109.22
CA CYS A 301 88.99 -45.62 110.31
C CYS A 301 88.16 -45.85 111.57
N TYR A 302 87.82 -47.12 111.85
CA TYR A 302 86.96 -47.46 112.98
C TYR A 302 87.63 -47.11 114.32
N ILE A 303 86.93 -46.32 115.12
CA ILE A 303 87.33 -45.96 116.48
C ILE A 303 86.37 -46.68 117.47
N PRO A 304 86.86 -47.58 118.33
CA PRO A 304 86.02 -48.36 119.25
C PRO A 304 85.15 -47.51 120.18
N GLU A 305 85.60 -46.30 120.53
CA GLU A 305 84.89 -45.36 121.39
C GLU A 305 83.54 -44.88 120.84
N PHE A 306 83.33 -44.98 119.51
CA PHE A 306 82.12 -44.50 118.86
C PHE A 306 80.99 -45.55 118.81
N GLY A 307 81.24 -46.81 119.22
CA GLY A 307 80.24 -47.88 119.25
C GLY A 307 80.20 -48.74 117.97
N PRO A 308 79.28 -49.71 117.85
CA PRO A 308 79.17 -50.57 116.66
C PRO A 308 78.71 -49.79 115.42
N LEU A 309 79.26 -50.12 114.25
CA LEU A 309 78.96 -49.44 112.97
C LEU A 309 77.50 -49.58 112.50
N GLU A 310 76.84 -50.69 112.88
CA GLU A 310 75.45 -50.95 112.49
C GLU A 310 74.48 -50.04 113.24
N GLY A 311 73.91 -49.07 112.51
CA GLY A 311 72.94 -48.10 113.03
C GLY A 311 73.49 -46.69 113.28
N MET A 312 74.79 -46.44 113.03
CA MET A 312 75.33 -45.08 113.11
C MET A 312 74.77 -44.17 112.01
N SER A 313 74.56 -42.90 112.36
CA SER A 313 74.23 -41.88 111.36
C SER A 313 75.46 -41.55 110.50
N VAL A 314 75.24 -41.10 109.26
CA VAL A 314 76.33 -40.73 108.34
C VAL A 314 77.16 -39.56 108.89
N LEU A 315 76.52 -38.61 109.58
CA LEU A 315 77.22 -37.49 110.21
C LEU A 315 78.16 -37.97 111.32
N THR A 316 77.68 -38.87 112.18
CA THR A 316 78.50 -39.47 113.23
C THR A 316 79.64 -40.31 112.68
N MET A 317 79.45 -41.01 111.54
CA MET A 317 80.53 -41.70 110.84
C MET A 317 81.58 -40.72 110.30
N MET A 318 81.17 -39.60 109.72
CA MET A 318 82.11 -38.56 109.25
C MET A 318 82.88 -37.91 110.39
N ASP A 319 82.21 -37.61 111.52
CA ASP A 319 82.86 -37.06 112.71
C ASP A 319 83.90 -38.05 113.27
N MET A 320 83.58 -39.34 113.30
CA MET A 320 84.55 -40.39 113.67
C MET A 320 85.74 -40.44 112.72
N VAL A 321 85.51 -40.47 111.40
CA VAL A 321 86.60 -40.44 110.40
C VAL A 321 87.45 -39.18 110.58
N LYS A 322 86.83 -38.03 110.86
CA LYS A 322 87.54 -36.76 111.11
C LYS A 322 88.40 -36.86 112.37
N GLU A 323 87.87 -37.34 113.49
CA GLU A 323 88.64 -37.53 114.72
C GLU A 323 89.80 -38.52 114.51
N PHE A 324 89.57 -39.62 113.78
CA PHE A 324 90.63 -40.57 113.42
C PHE A 324 91.75 -39.90 112.62
N VAL A 325 91.39 -39.13 111.59
CA VAL A 325 92.36 -38.42 110.75
C VAL A 325 93.10 -37.35 111.54
N LEU A 326 92.43 -36.61 112.43
CA LEU A 326 93.06 -35.61 113.29
C LEU A 326 94.02 -36.26 114.29
N ASP A 327 93.62 -37.36 114.94
CA ASP A 327 94.49 -38.09 115.86
C ASP A 327 95.68 -38.73 115.11
N LYS A 328 95.47 -39.30 113.91
CA LYS A 328 96.56 -39.77 113.05
C LYS A 328 97.48 -38.65 112.60
N ALA A 329 96.95 -37.48 112.22
CA ALA A 329 97.76 -36.34 111.84
C ALA A 329 98.52 -35.75 113.03
N ASP A 330 97.94 -35.76 114.23
CA ASP A 330 98.60 -35.26 115.44
C ASP A 330 99.62 -36.25 115.99
N THR A 331 99.37 -37.55 115.91
CA THR A 331 100.38 -38.59 116.17
C THR A 331 101.50 -38.52 115.15
N GLU A 332 101.22 -38.31 113.86
CA GLU A 332 102.24 -38.09 112.83
C GLU A 332 103.02 -36.79 113.08
N LYS A 333 102.38 -35.68 113.43
CA LYS A 333 103.10 -34.44 113.83
C LYS A 333 103.96 -34.66 115.06
N ARG A 334 103.52 -35.47 116.04
CA ARG A 334 104.32 -35.84 117.21
C ARG A 334 105.50 -36.73 116.81
N LEU A 335 105.29 -37.69 115.91
CA LEU A 335 106.33 -38.53 115.32
C LEU A 335 107.34 -37.71 114.52
N ARG A 336 106.90 -36.81 113.63
CA ARG A 336 107.78 -35.88 112.91
C ARG A 336 108.53 -34.96 113.87
N LYS A 337 107.92 -34.50 114.97
CA LYS A 337 108.62 -33.75 116.04
C LYS A 337 109.64 -34.61 116.78
N LEU A 338 109.42 -35.92 116.90
CA LEU A 338 110.35 -36.89 117.47
C LEU A 338 111.49 -37.24 116.49
N GLU A 339 111.18 -37.40 115.21
CA GLU A 339 112.14 -37.58 114.10
C GLU A 339 112.99 -36.33 113.88
N SER A 340 112.43 -35.14 114.09
CA SER A 340 113.17 -33.86 114.08
C SER A 340 114.10 -33.69 115.29
N CYS A 341 113.89 -34.45 116.37
CA CYS A 341 114.79 -34.50 117.53
C CYS A 341 115.81 -35.66 117.43
N SER A 342 115.54 -36.65 116.57
CA SER A 342 116.36 -37.87 116.43
C SER A 342 117.25 -37.89 115.18
N THR A 343 117.24 -36.83 114.36
CA THR A 343 118.07 -36.74 113.14
C THR A 343 119.16 -35.67 113.26
N ALA A 344 119.89 -35.69 114.38
CA ALA A 344 121.26 -35.20 114.46
C ALA A 344 122.23 -36.37 114.22
N THR A 345 122.29 -36.90 113.00
CA THR A 345 123.49 -37.53 112.41
C THR A 345 123.20 -38.07 111.02
N LEU A 346 124.02 -37.62 110.07
CA LEU A 346 124.43 -38.31 108.84
C LEU A 346 123.38 -38.35 107.70
N THR A 347 123.36 -37.27 106.91
CA THR A 347 124.03 -37.14 105.59
C THR A 347 123.26 -37.84 104.47
N ASP A 348 122.57 -37.11 103.59
CA ASP A 348 123.08 -36.21 102.54
C ASP A 348 123.48 -36.97 101.26
N LYS A 349 122.98 -36.43 100.12
CA LYS A 349 123.30 -36.69 98.71
C LYS A 349 122.64 -37.95 98.11
N ARG A 350 121.97 -37.95 96.94
CA ARG A 350 121.89 -37.03 95.79
C ARG A 350 121.00 -37.74 94.74
N TRP A 351 119.91 -37.22 94.19
CA TRP A 351 119.75 -36.42 92.96
C TRP A 351 118.24 -36.54 92.65
N ARG A 352 117.39 -35.52 92.59
CA ARG A 352 117.34 -34.34 91.70
C ARG A 352 117.41 -34.70 90.21
N LYS A 353 116.25 -34.93 89.59
CA LYS A 353 115.83 -34.40 88.28
C LYS A 353 114.32 -34.66 88.14
N SER A 354 113.51 -33.59 88.07
CA SER A 354 113.22 -32.82 86.85
C SER A 354 112.13 -33.56 86.08
N GLN A 355 111.05 -32.96 85.60
CA GLN A 355 110.50 -31.61 85.56
C GLN A 355 109.34 -31.79 84.57
N LYS A 356 108.47 -30.77 84.48
CA LYS A 356 107.61 -30.49 83.33
C LYS A 356 106.40 -31.40 83.18
N SER A 357 105.27 -30.95 82.68
CA SER A 357 104.68 -29.63 82.38
C SER A 357 103.40 -29.97 81.61
N ILE A 358 102.63 -28.94 81.23
CA ILE A 358 101.49 -28.95 80.30
C ILE A 358 100.18 -29.11 81.08
N GLY A 359 99.29 -28.12 81.15
CA GLY A 359 99.11 -26.96 80.28
C GLY A 359 97.83 -27.11 79.48
N SER A 360 96.83 -26.35 79.90
CA SER A 360 96.01 -25.51 79.02
C SER A 360 94.88 -26.12 78.17
N LYS A 361 93.72 -25.47 78.34
CA LYS A 361 92.75 -24.97 77.33
C LYS A 361 91.71 -25.94 76.75
N THR A 362 90.40 -25.74 76.99
CA THR A 362 89.41 -24.79 76.39
C THR A 362 88.82 -25.22 75.03
N GLN A 363 87.51 -24.97 74.88
CA GLN A 363 86.64 -24.87 73.68
C GLN A 363 85.79 -26.12 73.36
N ILE A 364 84.45 -26.08 73.42
CA ILE A 364 83.42 -25.27 72.70
C ILE A 364 83.36 -25.58 71.20
N LYS A 365 82.25 -26.23 70.79
CA LYS A 365 81.35 -25.99 69.62
C LYS A 365 80.45 -27.23 69.48
N SER A 366 79.12 -27.24 69.50
CA SER A 366 78.09 -26.47 68.78
C SER A 366 78.28 -26.36 67.26
N SER A 367 77.61 -27.26 66.53
CA SER A 367 76.64 -26.95 65.46
C SER A 367 75.67 -28.12 65.33
#